data_AF-A0A2X3KVZ5-F1
#
_entry.id   AF-A0A2X3KVZ5-F1
#
_cell.length_a   1.000
_cell.length_b   1.000
_cell.length_c   1.000
_cell.angle_alpha   90.00
_cell.angle_beta   90.00
_cell.angle_gamma   90.00
#
_symmetry.space_group_name_H-M   'P 1'
#
loop_
_entity.id
_entity.type
_entity.pdbx_description
1 polymer ?
#
loop_
_entity_poly.entity_id
_entity_poly.type
_entity_poly.pdbx_seq_one_letter_code
_entity_poly.pdbx_strand_id
1 'polypeptide(L)'
;MKFPGKRKSKHYFPVNARDPLLQQTQPEAESGSSWVVGIDQTLVDIEAKVDDEFVQRYGLSFGHSLVIEDDVADALYKELVDNNLITHQFAGGTIGNTMHNYSVLADDRSVLLGVMCRNVEIGSYAYRYLCNTSSRTDS
;
A
#
# COMPACT_ATOMS: atom_id res chain seq x y z
N MET A 1 8.01 -14.77 -9.34
CA MET A 1 6.56 -14.59 -9.59
C MET A 1 5.78 -15.90 -9.52
N LYS A 2 4.60 -15.87 -8.89
CA LYS A 2 3.56 -16.90 -8.98
C LYS A 2 2.79 -16.80 -10.29
N PHE A 3 2.12 -17.90 -10.65
CA PHE A 3 1.18 -17.89 -11.78
C PHE A 3 0.00 -16.96 -11.48
N PRO A 4 -0.42 -16.09 -12.43
CA PRO A 4 -1.55 -15.20 -12.22
C PRO A 4 -2.88 -15.99 -12.26
N GLY A 5 -3.45 -16.22 -11.08
CA GLY A 5 -4.75 -16.88 -10.90
C GLY A 5 -4.68 -18.41 -10.76
N LYS A 6 -5.83 -19.08 -10.91
CA LYS A 6 -5.98 -20.54 -10.67
C LYS A 6 -6.47 -21.34 -11.88
N ARG A 7 -6.41 -20.76 -13.09
CA ARG A 7 -6.91 -21.43 -14.32
C ARG A 7 -5.93 -22.48 -14.83
N LYS A 8 -6.44 -23.56 -15.45
CA LYS A 8 -5.61 -24.53 -16.19
C LYS A 8 -4.94 -23.82 -17.37
N SER A 9 -3.61 -23.88 -17.44
CA SER A 9 -2.85 -23.29 -18.55
C SER A 9 -2.53 -24.34 -19.61
N LYS A 10 -2.57 -23.93 -20.88
CA LYS A 10 -2.13 -24.77 -22.01
C LYS A 10 -0.60 -24.94 -22.05
N HIS A 11 0.12 -23.95 -21.51
CA HIS A 11 1.58 -23.92 -21.48
C HIS A 11 2.07 -23.93 -20.04
N TYR A 12 3.22 -24.58 -19.83
CA TYR A 12 3.91 -24.58 -18.55
C TYR A 12 4.36 -23.16 -18.20
N PHE A 13 4.20 -22.79 -16.93
CA PHE A 13 4.65 -21.50 -16.42
C PHE A 13 5.69 -21.74 -15.31
N PRO A 14 6.96 -21.38 -15.54
CA PRO A 14 7.99 -21.58 -14.55
C PRO A 14 7.85 -20.57 -13.42
N VAL A 15 7.72 -21.05 -12.18
CA VAL A 15 7.55 -20.22 -10.98
C VAL A 15 8.88 -19.90 -10.29
N ASN A 16 9.96 -20.60 -10.65
CA ASN A 16 11.30 -20.37 -10.11
C ASN A 16 12.36 -20.64 -11.19
N ALA A 17 13.39 -19.79 -11.26
CA ALA A 17 14.50 -19.94 -12.20
C ALA A 17 15.36 -21.19 -11.94
N ARG A 18 15.23 -21.82 -10.76
CA ARG A 18 15.90 -23.09 -10.42
C ARG A 18 15.18 -24.34 -10.95
N ASP A 19 14.23 -24.18 -11.87
CA ASP A 19 13.55 -25.31 -12.51
C ASP A 19 14.54 -26.11 -13.38
N PRO A 20 14.71 -27.42 -13.16
CA PRO A 20 15.62 -28.27 -13.93
C PRO A 20 15.37 -28.23 -15.44
N LEU A 21 14.11 -28.02 -15.88
CA LEU A 21 13.75 -27.92 -17.29
C LEU A 21 14.22 -26.62 -17.94
N LEU A 22 14.40 -25.56 -17.15
CA LEU A 22 14.89 -24.26 -17.62
C LEU A 22 16.41 -24.14 -17.59
N GLN A 23 17.08 -24.81 -16.64
CA GLN A 23 18.53 -24.72 -16.46
C GLN A 23 19.34 -25.15 -17.70
N GLN A 24 18.80 -26.05 -18.52
CA GLN A 24 19.48 -26.52 -19.74
C GLN A 24 19.28 -25.60 -20.95
N THR A 25 18.35 -24.63 -20.87
CA THR A 25 17.87 -23.85 -22.03
C THR A 25 18.09 -22.34 -21.88
N GLN A 26 18.49 -21.86 -20.70
CA GLN A 26 18.71 -20.43 -20.44
C GLN A 26 20.14 -20.00 -20.84
N PRO A 27 20.31 -18.96 -21.69
CA PRO A 27 21.60 -18.31 -21.88
C PRO A 27 22.05 -17.66 -20.56
N GLU A 28 23.37 -17.61 -20.30
CA GLU A 28 23.99 -17.13 -19.05
C GLU A 28 23.69 -15.66 -18.68
N ALA A 29 22.93 -14.91 -19.50
CA ALA A 29 22.80 -13.46 -19.36
C ALA A 29 21.39 -12.94 -19.72
N GLU A 30 20.36 -13.28 -18.94
CA GLU A 30 19.21 -12.37 -18.78
C GLU A 30 18.71 -12.43 -17.33
N SER A 31 18.88 -11.32 -16.60
CA SER A 31 18.27 -11.11 -15.29
C SER A 31 16.74 -11.12 -15.45
N GLY A 32 16.14 -12.31 -15.30
CA GLY A 32 14.70 -12.57 -15.40
C GLY A 32 13.84 -11.98 -14.28
N SER A 33 14.27 -10.87 -13.69
CA SER A 33 13.53 -10.14 -12.67
C SER A 33 12.65 -9.08 -13.34
N SER A 34 11.34 -9.33 -13.39
CA SER A 34 10.33 -8.33 -13.75
C SER A 34 9.68 -7.79 -12.47
N TRP A 35 9.63 -6.49 -12.30
CA TRP A 35 8.92 -5.82 -11.21
C TRP A 35 8.08 -4.68 -11.76
N VAL A 36 7.10 -4.26 -10.98
CA VAL A 36 6.27 -3.09 -11.27
C VAL A 36 6.73 -1.91 -10.43
N VAL A 37 6.51 -0.70 -10.94
CA VAL A 37 6.82 0.56 -10.26
C VAL A 37 5.56 1.41 -10.21
N GLY A 38 5.25 1.98 -9.04
CA GLY A 38 4.15 2.89 -8.82
C GLY A 38 4.64 4.17 -8.15
N ILE A 39 3.97 5.29 -8.41
CA ILE A 39 4.22 6.57 -7.73
C ILE A 39 2.97 6.89 -6.92
N ASP A 40 3.10 7.18 -5.63
CA ASP A 40 1.97 7.56 -4.78
C ASP A 40 2.29 8.72 -3.84
N GLN A 41 1.23 9.32 -3.33
CA GLN A 41 1.28 10.15 -2.14
C GLN A 41 1.30 9.22 -0.92
N THR A 42 2.37 9.30 -0.12
CA THR A 42 2.49 8.51 1.11
C THR A 42 1.43 8.96 2.12
N LEU A 43 0.43 8.10 2.34
CA LEU A 43 -0.73 8.39 3.18
C LEU A 43 -0.92 7.33 4.28
N VAL A 44 -1.46 7.75 5.41
CA VAL A 44 -1.94 6.85 6.46
C VAL A 44 -3.45 7.01 6.56
N ASP A 45 -4.17 5.90 6.40
CA ASP A 45 -5.62 5.87 6.56
C ASP A 45 -5.96 5.83 8.05
N ILE A 46 -6.80 6.77 8.49
CA ILE A 46 -7.37 6.82 9.84
C ILE A 46 -8.87 6.61 9.69
N GLU A 47 -9.36 5.45 10.12
CA GLU A 47 -10.77 5.10 9.99
C GLU A 47 -11.54 5.33 11.29
N ALA A 48 -12.65 6.06 11.20
CA ALA A 48 -13.57 6.30 12.29
C ALA A 48 -15.03 6.19 11.83
N LYS A 49 -15.93 5.84 12.74
CA LYS A 49 -17.38 5.96 12.52
C LYS A 49 -17.86 7.27 13.14
N VAL A 50 -18.54 8.07 12.34
CA VAL A 50 -19.03 9.40 12.72
C VAL A 50 -20.49 9.57 12.29
N ASP A 51 -21.17 10.56 12.86
CA ASP A 51 -22.53 10.93 12.47
C ASP A 51 -22.55 11.97 11.35
N ASP A 52 -23.74 12.23 10.81
CA ASP A 52 -23.94 13.21 9.73
C ASP A 52 -23.59 14.64 10.17
N GLU A 53 -23.72 14.95 11.47
CA GLU A 53 -23.37 16.26 12.02
C GLU A 53 -21.86 16.50 11.99
N PHE A 54 -21.04 15.48 12.27
CA PHE A 54 -19.59 15.52 12.14
C PHE A 54 -19.18 15.84 10.70
N VAL A 55 -19.79 15.15 9.73
CA VAL A 55 -19.52 15.35 8.30
C VAL A 55 -19.82 16.79 7.87
N GLN A 56 -20.97 17.33 8.28
CA GLN A 56 -21.36 18.71 7.97
C GLN A 56 -20.44 19.75 8.64
N ARG A 57 -20.06 19.52 9.91
CA ARG A 57 -19.23 20.44 10.71
C ARG A 57 -17.87 20.72 10.10
N TYR A 58 -17.26 19.71 9.49
CA TYR A 58 -15.97 19.80 8.82
C TYR A 58 -16.08 20.08 7.31
N GLY A 59 -17.29 20.42 6.82
CA GLY A 59 -17.51 20.76 5.40
C GLY A 59 -17.30 19.59 4.45
N LEU A 60 -17.46 18.36 4.93
CA LEU A 60 -17.26 17.15 4.15
C LEU A 60 -18.55 16.74 3.42
N SER A 61 -18.42 15.94 2.36
CA SER A 61 -19.54 15.37 1.62
C SER A 61 -19.38 13.86 1.44
N PHE A 62 -20.45 13.12 1.72
CA PHE A 62 -20.44 11.66 1.61
C PHE A 62 -19.96 11.17 0.24
N GLY A 63 -19.14 10.11 0.24
CA GLY A 63 -18.61 9.48 -0.97
C GLY A 63 -17.52 10.28 -1.71
N HIS A 64 -17.06 11.41 -1.16
CA HIS A 64 -16.00 12.21 -1.78
C HIS A 64 -14.66 12.00 -1.07
N SER A 65 -13.58 12.13 -1.84
CA SER A 65 -12.22 12.31 -1.33
C SER A 65 -11.89 13.79 -1.47
N LEU A 66 -11.86 14.51 -0.35
CA LEU A 66 -11.64 15.96 -0.30
C LEU A 66 -10.33 16.27 0.43
N VAL A 67 -9.59 17.23 -0.10
CA VAL A 67 -8.47 17.83 0.62
C VAL A 67 -9.02 18.95 1.47
N ILE A 68 -8.60 19.00 2.73
CA ILE A 68 -8.98 20.02 3.71
C ILE A 68 -7.72 20.77 4.16
N GLU A 69 -7.90 21.99 4.65
CA GLU A 69 -6.81 22.80 5.19
C GLU A 69 -6.26 22.20 6.49
N ASP A 70 -5.00 22.51 6.80
CA ASP A 70 -4.27 21.92 7.93
C ASP A 70 -4.96 22.16 9.29
N ASP A 71 -5.51 23.35 9.51
CA ASP A 71 -6.20 23.70 10.75
C ASP A 71 -7.51 22.92 10.94
N VAL A 72 -8.23 22.68 9.85
CA VAL A 72 -9.44 21.84 9.82
C VAL A 72 -9.07 20.38 10.09
N ALA A 73 -7.98 19.89 9.48
CA ALA A 73 -7.49 18.53 9.69
C ALA A 73 -7.08 18.28 11.15
N ASP A 74 -6.37 19.22 11.77
CA ASP A 74 -5.95 19.13 13.18
C ASP A 74 -7.15 19.13 14.13
N ALA A 75 -8.14 20.00 13.89
CA ALA A 75 -9.36 20.05 14.69
C ALA A 75 -10.16 18.75 14.58
N LEU A 76 -10.33 18.23 13.36
CA LEU A 76 -11.01 16.96 13.08
C LEU A 76 -10.30 15.81 13.79
N TYR A 77 -8.98 15.70 13.62
CA TYR A 77 -8.19 14.64 14.25
C TYR A 77 -8.29 14.69 15.77
N LYS A 78 -8.21 15.89 16.35
CA LYS A 78 -8.37 16.09 17.79
C LYS A 78 -9.72 15.61 18.29
N GLU A 79 -10.82 15.94 17.61
CA GLU A 79 -12.16 15.47 18.00
C GLU A 79 -12.28 13.94 17.93
N LEU A 80 -11.69 13.30 16.91
CA LEU A 80 -11.68 11.84 16.80
C LEU A 80 -10.92 11.17 17.95
N VAL A 81 -9.80 11.75 18.38
CA VAL A 81 -8.98 11.25 19.49
C VAL A 81 -9.69 11.49 20.82
N ASP A 82 -10.15 12.71 21.08
CA ASP A 82 -10.77 13.10 22.35
C ASP A 82 -12.04 12.29 22.63
N ASN A 83 -12.79 11.91 21.59
CA ASN A 83 -13.99 11.08 21.69
C ASN A 83 -13.73 9.57 21.48
N ASN A 84 -12.47 9.15 21.31
CA ASN A 84 -12.09 7.76 21.10
C ASN A 84 -12.85 7.06 19.94
N LEU A 85 -12.99 7.77 18.81
CA LEU A 85 -13.75 7.32 17.64
C LEU A 85 -12.90 6.58 16.59
N ILE A 86 -11.57 6.66 16.71
CA ILE A 86 -10.64 6.01 15.77
C ILE A 86 -10.70 4.49 15.99
N THR A 87 -11.03 3.77 14.92
CA THR A 87 -11.16 2.30 14.93
C THR A 87 -9.92 1.61 14.39
N HIS A 88 -9.32 2.15 13.33
CA HIS A 88 -8.19 1.53 12.65
C HIS A 88 -7.24 2.57 12.08
N GLN A 89 -5.96 2.19 11.95
CA GLN A 89 -4.92 3.01 11.35
C GLN A 89 -4.00 2.12 10.51
N PHE A 90 -3.94 2.38 9.20
CA PHE A 90 -3.21 1.53 8.26
C PHE A 90 -2.43 2.36 7.23
N ALA A 91 -1.45 1.72 6.57
CA ALA A 91 -0.83 2.32 5.40
C ALA A 91 -1.91 2.47 4.32
N GLY A 92 -2.08 3.69 3.82
CA GLY A 92 -3.07 4.03 2.81
C GLY A 92 -2.45 4.34 1.46
N GLY A 93 -3.22 5.05 0.64
CA GLY A 93 -2.81 5.47 -0.70
C GLY A 93 -3.28 4.51 -1.79
N THR A 94 -3.81 5.07 -2.88
CA THR A 94 -4.42 4.28 -3.96
C THR A 94 -3.39 3.38 -4.65
N ILE A 95 -2.21 3.91 -4.93
CA ILE A 95 -1.15 3.18 -5.62
C ILE A 95 -0.37 2.32 -4.62
N GLY A 96 -0.15 2.79 -3.39
CA GLY A 96 0.43 2.01 -2.30
C GLY A 96 -0.34 0.71 -2.06
N ASN A 97 -1.67 0.80 -1.94
CA ASN A 97 -2.55 -0.38 -1.83
C ASN A 97 -2.49 -1.27 -3.07
N THR A 98 -2.42 -0.70 -4.28
CA THR A 98 -2.27 -1.47 -5.53
C THR A 98 -0.96 -2.26 -5.56
N MET A 99 0.14 -1.63 -5.14
CA MET A 99 1.47 -2.21 -5.12
C MET A 99 1.62 -3.28 -4.03
N HIS A 100 1.05 -3.02 -2.85
CA HIS A 100 0.92 -4.00 -1.78
C HIS A 100 0.19 -5.25 -2.29
N ASN A 101 -1.00 -5.07 -2.90
CA ASN A 101 -1.81 -6.16 -3.41
C ASN A 101 -1.12 -6.94 -4.54
N TYR A 102 -0.42 -6.25 -5.45
CA TYR A 102 0.42 -6.90 -6.45
C TYR A 102 1.46 -7.81 -5.80
N SER A 103 2.25 -7.30 -4.85
CA SER A 103 3.32 -8.07 -4.21
C SER A 103 2.78 -9.30 -3.48
N VAL A 104 1.60 -9.18 -2.85
CA VAL A 104 0.92 -10.30 -2.18
C VAL A 104 0.43 -11.35 -3.19
N LEU A 105 -0.21 -10.93 -4.28
CA LEU A 105 -0.77 -11.84 -5.29
C LEU A 105 0.31 -12.53 -6.14
N ALA A 106 1.30 -11.76 -6.56
CA ALA A 106 2.38 -12.23 -7.43
C ALA A 106 3.51 -12.92 -6.65
N ASP A 107 3.56 -12.74 -5.32
CA ASP A 107 4.70 -13.15 -4.48
C ASP A 107 6.03 -12.70 -5.10
N ASP A 108 6.03 -11.45 -5.56
CA ASP A 108 7.13 -10.82 -6.30
C ASP A 108 7.33 -9.38 -5.85
N ARG A 109 8.45 -8.80 -6.28
CA ARG A 109 8.87 -7.46 -5.90
C ARG A 109 8.04 -6.38 -6.60
N SER A 110 7.72 -5.33 -5.86
CA SER A 110 7.22 -4.07 -6.41
C SER A 110 7.97 -2.88 -5.80
N VAL A 111 8.03 -1.75 -6.52
CA VAL A 111 8.75 -0.55 -6.08
C VAL A 111 7.78 0.63 -6.01
N LEU A 112 7.61 1.21 -4.84
CA LEU A 112 6.78 2.38 -4.61
C LEU A 112 7.67 3.62 -4.49
N LEU A 113 7.44 4.60 -5.35
CA LEU A 113 8.11 5.90 -5.27
C LEU A 113 7.18 6.88 -4.56
N GLY A 114 7.71 7.57 -3.56
CA GLY A 114 6.96 8.53 -2.76
C GLY A 114 7.89 9.33 -1.84
N VAL A 115 7.32 9.87 -0.77
CA VAL A 115 8.08 10.58 0.26
C VAL A 115 8.05 9.80 1.57
N MET A 116 9.07 9.98 2.41
CA MET A 116 9.10 9.42 3.76
C MET A 116 9.77 10.43 4.69
N CYS A 117 9.36 10.42 5.97
CA CYS A 117 9.99 11.24 6.98
C CYS A 117 11.48 10.89 7.10
N ARG A 118 12.35 11.90 7.10
CA ARG A 118 13.80 11.71 7.29
C ARG A 118 14.13 11.07 8.64
N ASN A 119 13.37 11.45 9.68
CA ASN A 119 13.46 10.89 11.02
C ASN A 119 12.17 10.14 11.30
N VAL A 120 12.26 8.83 11.54
CA VAL A 120 11.11 7.97 11.84
C VAL A 120 11.17 7.57 13.31
N GLU A 121 10.27 8.13 14.11
CA GLU A 121 10.16 7.80 15.54
C GLU A 121 9.25 6.59 15.75
N ILE A 122 9.59 5.74 16.73
CA ILE A 122 8.77 4.56 17.06
C ILE A 122 7.37 5.01 17.49
N GLY A 123 6.36 4.40 16.89
CA GLY A 123 4.95 4.72 17.16
C GLY A 123 4.39 5.88 16.35
N SER A 124 5.22 6.59 15.58
CA SER A 124 4.77 7.61 14.63
C SER A 124 3.97 7.02 13.46
N TYR A 125 3.27 7.89 12.73
CA TYR A 125 2.56 7.50 11.49
C TYR A 125 3.50 6.96 10.42
N ALA A 126 4.67 7.57 10.24
CA ALA A 126 5.70 7.07 9.33
C ALA A 126 6.17 5.66 9.72
N TYR A 127 6.36 5.41 11.03
CA TYR A 127 6.71 4.09 11.53
C TYR A 127 5.61 3.05 11.27
N ARG A 128 4.34 3.40 11.54
CA ARG A 128 3.19 2.54 11.25
C ARG A 128 3.07 2.24 9.75
N TYR A 129 3.28 3.23 8.89
CA TYR A 129 3.27 3.05 7.44
C TYR A 129 4.27 1.98 7.01
N LEU A 130 5.52 2.09 7.47
CA LEU A 130 6.57 1.10 7.16
C LEU A 130 6.25 -0.30 7.72
N CYS A 131 5.65 -0.39 8.90
CA CYS A 131 5.27 -1.67 9.50
C CYS A 131 4.10 -2.37 8.76
N ASN A 132 3.20 -1.58 8.18
CA ASN A 132 1.98 -2.08 7.54
C ASN A 132 2.14 -2.29 6.03
N THR A 133 3.12 -1.63 5.38
CA THR A 133 3.47 -1.89 3.98
C THR A 133 4.13 -3.26 3.84
N SER A 134 3.83 -3.97 2.74
CA SER A 134 4.37 -5.32 2.51
C SER A 134 5.89 -5.28 2.47
N SER A 135 6.56 -6.23 3.13
CA SER A 135 8.02 -6.40 3.10
C SER A 135 8.61 -6.65 1.70
N ARG A 136 7.76 -6.88 0.70
CA ARG A 136 8.13 -7.06 -0.71
C ARG A 136 7.90 -5.81 -1.57
N THR A 137 7.39 -4.74 -0.98
CA THR A 137 7.27 -3.43 -1.61
C THR A 137 8.43 -2.57 -1.16
N ASP A 138 9.39 -2.33 -2.05
CA ASP A 138 10.49 -1.44 -1.77
C ASP A 138 9.97 0.01 -1.83
N SER A 139 10.02 0.70 -0.70
CA SER A 139 9.45 2.04 -0.49
C SER A 139 10.54 3.03 -0.05
#